data_AF-A0A644XER5-F1
#
_entry.id   AF-A0A644XER5-F1
#
_cell.length_a   1.000
_cell.length_b   1.000
_cell.length_c   1.000
_cell.angle_alpha   90.00
_cell.angle_beta   90.00
_cell.angle_gamma   90.00
#
_symmetry.space_group_name_H-M   'P 1'
#
loop_
_entity.id
_entity.type
_entity.pdbx_description
1 polymer ?
#
loop_
_entity_poly.entity_id
_entity_poly.type
_entity_poly.pdbx_seq_one_letter_code
_entity_poly.pdbx_strand_id
1 'polypeptide(L)' 'MGYAPEADLEPLSGYSAEKDCRTYSGDGVFFPGGPDRFFIFFPWDGHKGCITMGAGGRVRKIVVKAALEGR' A
#
# COMPACT_ATOMS: atom_id res chain seq x y z
N MET A 1 -8.08 3.59 0.20
CA MET A 1 -6.64 3.32 0.09
C MET A 1 -5.97 3.94 1.30
N GLY A 2 -5.39 3.13 2.18
CA GLY A 2 -4.62 3.65 3.33
C GLY A 2 -3.18 3.98 2.95
N TYR A 3 -2.62 5.02 3.57
CA TYR A 3 -1.25 5.50 3.37
C TYR A 3 -0.64 6.00 4.68
N ALA A 4 0.63 5.70 4.91
CA ALA A 4 1.50 6.35 5.88
C ALA A 4 2.98 6.21 5.45
N PRO A 5 3.87 7.14 5.82
CA PRO A 5 5.32 6.93 5.71
C PRO A 5 5.76 5.68 6.50
N GLU A 6 6.65 4.86 5.95
CA GLU A 6 7.18 3.66 6.64
C GLU A 6 7.77 4.01 8.01
N ALA A 7 8.44 5.16 8.12
CA ALA A 7 9.08 5.63 9.34
C ALA A 7 8.11 5.85 10.51
N ASP A 8 6.81 6.00 10.23
CA ASP A 8 5.76 6.21 11.23
C ASP A 8 5.02 4.92 11.61
N LEU A 9 5.46 3.77 11.07
CA LEU A 9 4.81 2.48 11.25
C LEU A 9 5.68 1.46 12.01
N GLU A 10 5.03 0.58 12.75
CA GLU A 10 5.69 -0.49 13.49
C GLU A 10 5.81 -1.76 12.62
N PRO A 11 7.01 -2.29 12.39
CA PRO A 11 7.20 -3.50 11.58
C PRO A 11 6.66 -4.74 12.32
N LEU A 12 5.75 -5.45 11.67
CA LEU A 12 5.20 -6.72 12.18
C LEU A 12 6.03 -7.94 11.78
N SER A 13 6.89 -7.79 10.78
CA SER A 13 7.73 -8.85 10.24
C SER A 13 9.05 -8.31 9.70
N GLY A 14 10.02 -9.21 9.46
CA GLY A 14 11.20 -8.90 8.67
C GLY A 14 10.86 -8.64 7.21
N TYR A 15 11.79 -8.02 6.48
CA TYR A 15 11.64 -7.88 5.03
C TYR A 15 11.75 -9.25 4.33
N SER A 16 10.84 -9.54 3.40
CA SER A 16 10.85 -10.73 2.57
C SER A 16 11.39 -10.39 1.17
N ALA A 17 12.59 -10.87 0.85
CA ALA A 17 13.17 -10.69 -0.48
C ALA A 17 12.39 -11.43 -1.58
N GLU A 18 11.80 -12.58 -1.25
CA GLU A 18 10.95 -13.35 -2.18
C GLU A 18 9.70 -12.57 -2.59
N LYS A 19 9.08 -11.86 -1.64
CA LYS A 19 7.82 -11.14 -1.86
C LYS A 19 7.99 -9.64 -2.15
N ASP A 20 9.21 -9.13 -2.03
CA ASP A 20 9.56 -7.71 -2.11
C ASP A 20 8.63 -6.85 -1.22
N CYS A 21 8.47 -7.25 0.04
CA CYS A 21 7.62 -6.55 0.99
C CYS A 21 7.99 -6.79 2.45
N ARG A 22 7.46 -5.90 3.29
CA ARG A 22 7.35 -6.05 4.76
C ARG A 22 5.93 -5.65 5.17
N THR A 23 5.43 -6.21 6.26
CA THR A 23 4.12 -5.84 6.83
C THR A 23 4.27 -5.00 8.08
N TYR A 24 3.34 -4.08 8.31
CA TYR A 24 3.39 -3.12 9.41
C TYR A 24 2.03 -2.98 10.11
N SER A 25 2.06 -2.45 11.34
CA SER A 25 0.90 -1.93 12.07
C SER A 25 1.11 -0.44 12.35
N GLY A 26 0.01 0.31 12.40
CA GLY A 26 0.02 1.73 12.71
C GLY A 26 -1.18 2.44 12.10
N ASP A 27 -1.24 3.74 12.32
CA ASP A 27 -2.27 4.61 11.79
C ASP A 27 -1.87 5.20 10.44
N GLY A 28 -2.86 5.72 9.71
CA GLY A 28 -2.63 6.33 8.41
C GLY A 28 -3.83 7.11 7.90
N VAL A 29 -3.62 7.81 6.79
CA VAL A 29 -4.68 8.56 6.10
C VAL A 29 -5.34 7.69 5.03
N PHE A 30 -6.62 7.94 4.77
CA PHE A 30 -7.42 7.13 3.85
C PHE A 30 -7.99 7.94 2.70
N PHE A 31 -7.74 7.47 1.48
CA PHE A 31 -8.20 8.10 0.25
C PHE A 31 -9.24 7.23 -0.49
N PRO A 32 -10.32 7.82 -1.04
CA PRO A 32 -11.23 7.14 -1.94
C PRO A 32 -10.52 6.71 -3.24
N GLY A 33 -10.65 5.44 -3.62
CA GLY A 33 -10.06 4.87 -4.84
C GLY A 33 -11.11 4.56 -5.89
N GLY A 34 -11.54 5.58 -6.64
CA GLY A 34 -12.47 5.45 -7.78
C GLY A 34 -11.78 4.96 -9.07
N PRO A 35 -12.55 4.60 -10.11
CA PRO A 35 -12.02 4.13 -11.40
C PRO A 35 -11.17 5.15 -12.17
N ASP A 36 -11.29 6.44 -11.84
CA ASP A 36 -10.61 7.59 -12.42
C ASP A 36 -9.27 7.92 -11.73
N ARG A 37 -8.84 7.10 -10.77
CA ARG A 37 -7.68 7.38 -9.91
C ARG A 37 -6.67 6.24 -9.93
N PHE A 38 -5.40 6.62 -9.85
CA PHE A 38 -4.31 5.71 -9.54
C PHE A 38 -3.50 6.25 -8.36
N PHE A 39 -2.75 5.37 -7.72
CA PHE A 39 -1.88 5.68 -6.60
C PHE A 39 -0.49 5.14 -6.92
N ILE A 40 0.54 5.91 -6.64
CA ILE A 40 1.94 5.50 -6.74
C ILE A 40 2.44 5.33 -5.31
N PHE A 41 3.07 4.19 -5.03
CA PHE A 41 3.73 3.91 -3.76
C PHE A 41 5.20 3.61 -4.02
N PHE A 42 6.08 4.35 -3.36
CA PHE A 42 7.51 4.09 -3.31
C PHE A 42 7.82 3.05 -2.23
N PRO A 43 9.06 2.51 -2.16
CA PRO A 43 9.40 1.47 -1.18
C PRO A 43 9.18 1.87 0.28
N TRP A 44 9.30 3.17 0.59
CA TRP A 44 9.12 3.73 1.94
C TRP A 44 7.67 4.16 2.22
N ASP A 45 6.71 3.80 1.37
CA ASP A 45 5.30 4.11 1.56
C ASP A 45 4.52 2.87 2.05
N GLY A 46 4.13 2.90 3.32
CA GLY A 46 3.17 1.95 3.87
C GLY A 46 1.79 2.17 3.26
N HIS A 47 1.16 1.11 2.75
CA HIS A 47 -0.18 1.22 2.17
C HIS A 47 -1.10 0.05 2.51
N LYS A 48 -2.40 0.33 2.57
CA LYS A 48 -3.45 -0.66 2.83
C LYS A 48 -4.52 -0.62 1.72
N GLY A 49 -4.41 -1.58 0.80
CA GLY A 49 -5.38 -1.78 -0.28
C GLY A 49 -6.62 -2.57 0.16
N CYS A 50 -7.64 -2.63 -0.72
CA CYS A 50 -8.84 -3.45 -0.56
C CYS A 50 -9.60 -3.27 0.77
N ILE A 51 -9.69 -2.03 1.26
CA ILE A 51 -10.50 -1.66 2.43
C ILE A 51 -11.85 -1.09 1.98
N THR A 52 -12.87 -1.22 2.83
CA THR A 52 -14.16 -0.53 2.65
C THR A 52 -14.19 0.78 3.43
N MET A 53 -14.81 1.82 2.88
CA MET A 53 -15.14 3.07 3.58
C MET A 53 -16.67 3.23 3.61
N GLY A 54 -17.37 2.19 4.08
CA GLY A 54 -18.82 2.06 4.00
C GLY A 54 -19.21 0.61 3.68
N ALA A 55 -20.13 0.42 2.74
CA ALA A 55 -20.52 -0.90 2.27
C ALA A 55 -19.45 -1.52 1.36
N GLY A 56 -19.13 -2.79 1.61
CA GLY A 56 -18.22 -3.56 0.76
C GLY A 56 -18.84 -3.85 -0.62
N GLY A 57 -17.98 -4.03 -1.63
CA GLY A 57 -18.41 -4.33 -2.99
C GLY A 57 -17.29 -4.96 -3.81
N ARG A 58 -17.66 -5.54 -4.96
CA ARG A 58 -16.67 -6.10 -5.89
C ARG A 58 -15.99 -4.96 -6.65
N VAL A 59 -14.67 -4.91 -6.59
CA VAL A 59 -13.85 -3.96 -7.34
C VAL A 59 -12.90 -4.71 -8.28
N ARG A 60 -12.51 -4.07 -9.37
CA ARG A 60 -11.46 -4.56 -10.28
C ARG A 60 -10.37 -3.50 -10.35
N LYS A 61 -9.12 -3.91 -10.20
CA LYS A 61 -7.94 -3.06 -10.28
C LYS A 61 -6.74 -3.86 -10.78
N ILE A 62 -5.72 -3.14 -11.23
CA ILE A 62 -4.40 -3.69 -11.49
C ILE A 62 -3.39 -3.07 -10.51
N VAL A 63 -2.26 -3.75 -10.31
CA VAL A 63 -1.09 -3.20 -9.63
C VAL A 63 0.09 -3.44 -10.57
N VAL A 64 0.73 -2.37 -10.99
CA VAL A 64 1.96 -2.44 -11.80
C VAL A 64 3.14 -2.31 -10.86
N LYS A 65 4.11 -3.21 -10.98
CA LYS A 65 5.38 -3.15 -10.27
C LYS A 65 6.45 -2.62 -11.23
N ALA A 66 7.06 -1.50 -10.87
CA ALA A 66 8.17 -0.90 -11.60
C ALA A 66 9.42 -0.97 -10.71
N ALA A 67 10.52 -1.49 -11.25
CA ALA A 67 11.79 -1.52 -10.55
C ALA A 67 12.35 -0.09 -10.41
N LEU A 68 13.00 0.18 -9.29
CA LEU A 68 13.83 1.38 -9.16
C LEU A 68 15.16 1.13 -9.87
N GLU A 69 15.59 2.04 -10.74
CA GLU A 69 16.95 1.98 -11.29
C GLU A 69 17.99 2.17 -10.17
N GLY A 70 19.08 1.41 -10.24
CA GLY A 70 20.29 1.65 -9.43
C GLY A 70 20.41 0.87 -8.12
N ARG A 71 20.03 -0.41 -8.08
CA ARG A 71 20.40 -1.30 -6.97
C ARG A 71 21.30 -2.44 -7.42
#